data_AF-A0A7K4CFT1-F1
#
_entry.id   AF-A0A7K4CFT1-F1
#
_cell.length_a   1.000
_cell.length_b   1.000
_cell.length_c   1.000
_cell.angle_alpha   90.00
_cell.angle_beta   90.00
_cell.angle_gamma   90.00
#
_symmetry.space_group_name_H-M   'P 1'
#
loop_
_entity.id
_entity.type
_entity.pdbx_description
1 polymer ?
#
loop_
_entity_poly.entity_id
_entity_poly.type
_entity_poly.pdbx_seq_one_letter_code
_entity_poly.pdbx_strand_id
1 'polypeptide(L)'
;MMMQIHFLLTYQCTLACEHCFVCSSPSAEGTFTPGGIREVLDQADQLGTVDTVYFEGGEPFLFYPVLMDAIRQAKERGLSVGIVT
;
A
#
# COMPACT_ATOMS: atom_id res chain seq x y z
N MET A 1 8.60 -4.12 -18.22
CA MET A 1 8.96 -4.88 -17.00
C MET A 1 8.42 -4.10 -15.82
N MET A 2 7.63 -4.72 -14.94
CA MET A 2 7.06 -4.04 -13.78
C MET A 2 8.04 -4.19 -12.62
N MET A 3 8.61 -3.08 -12.16
CA MET A 3 9.60 -3.10 -11.08
C MET A 3 9.00 -2.72 -9.72
N GLN A 4 7.86 -2.01 -9.73
CA GLN A 4 7.31 -1.38 -8.53
C GLN A 4 5.80 -1.61 -8.43
N ILE A 5 5.31 -1.83 -7.22
CA ILE A 5 3.87 -1.93 -6.90
C ILE A 5 3.52 -0.87 -5.86
N HIS A 6 2.43 -0.15 -6.07
CA HIS A 6 1.91 0.87 -5.14
C HIS A 6 0.57 0.38 -4.58
N PHE A 7 0.51 0.19 -3.26
CA PHE A 7 -0.71 -0.16 -2.55
C PHE A 7 -1.40 1.10 -2.06
N LEU A 8 -2.64 1.33 -2.48
CA LEU A 8 -3.55 2.24 -1.80
C LEU A 8 -4.18 1.48 -0.63
N LEU A 9 -3.58 1.58 0.56
CA LEU A 9 -3.98 0.83 1.75
C LEU A 9 -5.38 1.20 2.21
N THR A 10 -5.74 2.47 2.06
CA THR A 10 -7.09 2.98 2.27
C THR A 10 -7.37 4.13 1.31
N TYR A 11 -8.61 4.59 1.24
CA TYR A 11 -8.93 5.92 0.70
C TYR A 11 -9.14 6.96 1.80
N GLN A 12 -9.25 6.54 3.07
CA GLN A 12 -9.48 7.43 4.20
C GLN A 12 -8.22 8.24 4.53
N CYS A 13 -8.33 9.57 4.55
CA CYS A 13 -7.24 10.49 4.87
C CYS A 13 -7.70 11.54 5.88
N THR A 14 -6.79 12.10 6.67
CA THR A 14 -7.09 13.24 7.55
C THR A 14 -7.28 14.56 6.78
N LEU A 15 -6.86 14.61 5.52
CA LEU A 15 -6.93 15.77 4.62
C LEU A 15 -7.87 15.50 3.43
N ALA A 16 -8.33 16.56 2.77
CA ALA A 16 -9.14 16.52 1.55
C ALA A 16 -8.58 17.51 0.52
N CYS A 17 -7.39 17.22 -0.01
CA CYS A 17 -6.66 18.12 -0.91
C CYS A 17 -7.36 18.24 -2.28
N GLU A 18 -7.45 19.46 -2.83
CA GLU A 18 -8.09 19.71 -4.13
C GLU A 18 -7.41 18.96 -5.29
N HIS A 19 -6.11 18.68 -5.17
CA HIS A 19 -5.32 17.98 -6.19
C HIS A 19 -5.19 16.46 -5.94
N CYS A 20 -5.98 15.87 -5.02
CA CYS A 20 -5.87 14.45 -4.71
C CYS A 20 -6.43 13.59 -5.86
N PHE A 21 -5.54 12.89 -6.59
CA PHE A 21 -5.94 12.09 -7.77
C PHE A 21 -6.78 10.84 -7.44
N VAL A 22 -6.77 10.38 -6.18
CA VAL A 22 -7.59 9.27 -5.67
C VAL A 22 -8.79 9.76 -4.85
N CYS A 23 -9.03 11.07 -4.79
CA CYS A 23 -10.16 11.69 -4.08
C CYS A 23 -10.28 11.26 -2.60
N SER A 24 -9.15 11.01 -1.95
CA SER A 24 -9.10 10.67 -0.52
C SER A 24 -9.59 11.82 0.36
N SER A 25 -10.26 11.47 1.45
CA SER A 25 -10.84 12.43 2.40
C SER A 25 -11.13 11.75 3.75
N PRO A 26 -11.49 12.50 4.80
CA PRO A 26 -11.90 11.92 6.08
C PRO A 26 -13.15 11.03 5.99
N SER A 27 -13.99 11.26 4.97
CA SER A 27 -15.21 10.51 4.70
C SER A 27 -15.08 9.48 3.57
N ALA A 28 -13.91 9.39 2.93
CA ALA A 28 -13.70 8.39 1.90
C ALA A 28 -13.60 6.99 2.53
N GLU A 29 -14.31 6.04 1.93
CA GLU A 29 -14.36 4.66 2.40
C GLU A 29 -13.54 3.75 1.49
N GLY A 30 -13.15 2.60 2.03
CA GLY A 30 -12.41 1.57 1.32
C GLY A 30 -11.03 1.38 1.92
N THR A 31 -10.73 0.12 2.22
CA THR A 31 -9.46 -0.32 2.78
C THR A 31 -9.06 -1.59 2.05
N PHE A 32 -7.81 -1.66 1.63
CA PHE A 32 -7.25 -2.86 1.04
C PHE A 32 -7.21 -3.98 2.10
N THR A 33 -7.55 -5.19 1.71
CA THR A 33 -7.67 -6.28 2.68
C THR A 33 -6.29 -6.87 2.99
N PRO A 34 -5.98 -7.26 4.24
CA PRO A 34 -4.72 -7.93 4.56
C PRO A 34 -4.47 -9.22 3.76
N GLY A 35 -5.55 -9.95 3.43
CA GLY A 35 -5.49 -11.13 2.54
C GLY A 35 -5.08 -10.75 1.12
N GLY A 36 -5.67 -9.70 0.56
CA GLY A 36 -5.30 -9.19 -0.75
C GLY A 36 -3.86 -8.69 -0.80
N ILE A 37 -3.35 -8.03 0.24
CA ILE A 37 -1.94 -7.60 0.30
C ILE A 37 -1.02 -8.80 0.14
N ARG A 38 -1.27 -9.87 0.91
CA ARG A 38 -0.50 -11.10 0.84
C ARG A 38 -0.53 -11.71 -0.56
N GLU A 39 -1.70 -11.82 -1.15
CA GLU A 39 -1.87 -12.38 -2.50
C GLU A 39 -1.09 -11.58 -3.55
N VAL A 40 -1.12 -10.25 -3.47
CA VAL A 40 -0.35 -9.39 -4.39
C VAL A 40 1.15 -9.54 -4.17
N LEU A 41 1.62 -9.65 -2.92
CA LEU A 41 3.03 -9.90 -2.63
C LEU A 41 3.49 -11.28 -3.12
N ASP A 42 2.66 -12.32 -2.99
CA ASP A 42 2.94 -13.65 -3.54
C ASP A 42 3.03 -13.62 -5.08
N GLN A 43 2.18 -12.83 -5.74
CA GLN A 43 2.25 -12.63 -7.19
C GLN A 43 3.50 -11.84 -7.60
N ALA A 44 3.92 -10.86 -6.80
CA ALA A 44 5.14 -10.10 -7.04
C ALA A 44 6.38 -11.02 -7.03
N ASP A 45 6.45 -11.93 -6.06
CA ASP A 45 7.51 -12.94 -5.97
C ASP A 45 7.50 -13.87 -7.18
N GLN A 46 6.32 -14.36 -7.61
CA GLN A 46 6.19 -15.22 -8.78
C GLN A 46 6.64 -14.54 -10.08
N LEU A 47 6.41 -13.23 -10.20
CA LEU A 47 6.86 -12.45 -11.35
C LEU A 47 8.38 -12.27 -11.38
N GLY A 48 9.05 -12.27 -10.21
CA GLY A 48 10.50 -12.17 -10.08
C GLY A 48 11.14 -10.89 -10.64
N THR A 49 10.31 -9.90 -11.01
CA THR A 49 10.76 -8.63 -11.64
C THR A 49 10.48 -7.41 -10.79
N VAL A 50 9.66 -7.56 -9.74
CA VAL A 50 9.33 -6.51 -8.78
C VAL A 50 10.42 -6.47 -7.71
N ASP A 51 10.98 -5.29 -7.46
CA ASP A 51 12.03 -5.08 -6.45
C ASP A 51 11.59 -4.13 -5.33
N THR A 52 10.49 -3.39 -5.53
CA THR A 52 10.05 -2.34 -4.61
C THR A 52 8.53 -2.31 -4.47
N VAL A 53 8.06 -2.06 -3.25
CA VAL A 53 6.67 -1.76 -2.96
C VAL A 53 6.53 -0.44 -2.23
N TYR A 54 5.46 0.30 -2.53
CA TYR A 54 5.07 1.49 -1.79
C TYR A 54 3.73 1.25 -1.11
N PHE A 55 3.63 1.67 0.15
CA PHE A 55 2.36 1.76 0.86
C PHE A 55 1.93 3.21 0.94
N GLU A 56 0.76 3.48 0.38
CA GLU A 56 0.18 4.81 0.22
C GLU A 56 -1.32 4.74 0.48
N GLY A 57 -2.04 5.79 0.10
CA GLY A 57 -3.48 5.75 -0.07
C GLY A 57 -4.23 6.10 1.18
N GLY A 58 -5.12 7.08 1.01
CA GLY A 58 -5.51 7.94 2.09
C GLY A 58 -4.28 8.33 2.91
N GLU A 59 -4.42 8.24 4.22
CA GLU A 59 -3.27 8.27 5.13
C GLU A 59 -3.01 6.83 5.63
N PRO A 60 -1.97 6.13 5.14
CA PRO A 60 -1.72 4.73 5.49
C PRO A 60 -1.44 4.52 6.99
N PHE A 61 -0.91 5.54 7.69
CA PHE A 61 -0.67 5.46 9.14
C PHE A 61 -1.96 5.40 9.98
N LEU A 62 -3.13 5.74 9.42
CA LEU A 62 -4.42 5.49 10.09
C LEU A 62 -4.68 3.98 10.28
N PHE A 63 -4.07 3.13 9.47
CA PHE A 63 -4.19 1.67 9.51
C PHE A 63 -2.87 1.01 9.93
N TYR A 64 -2.20 1.59 10.94
CA TYR A 64 -0.85 1.21 11.38
C TYR A 64 -0.62 -0.31 11.56
N PRO A 65 -1.50 -1.10 12.20
CA PRO A 65 -1.26 -2.54 12.35
C PRO A 65 -1.21 -3.29 11.01
N VAL A 66 -2.07 -2.92 10.06
CA VAL A 66 -2.10 -3.51 8.71
C VAL A 66 -0.87 -3.08 7.93
N LEU A 67 -0.51 -1.79 7.99
CA LEU A 67 0.70 -1.25 7.37
C LEU A 67 1.94 -2.00 7.87
N MET A 68 2.11 -2.15 9.18
CA MET A 68 3.28 -2.83 9.75
C MET A 68 3.36 -4.30 9.33
N ASP A 69 2.24 -5.03 9.32
CA ASP A 69 2.23 -6.41 8.86
C ASP A 69 2.57 -6.52 7.37
N ALA A 70 2.06 -5.61 6.55
CA ALA A 70 2.35 -5.55 5.12
C ALA A 70 3.82 -5.23 4.83
N ILE A 71 4.41 -4.27 5.55
CA ILE A 71 5.84 -3.93 5.46
C ILE A 71 6.70 -5.13 5.85
N ARG A 72 6.36 -5.82 6.94
CA ARG A 72 7.07 -7.04 7.37
C ARG A 72 7.03 -8.11 6.28
N GLN A 73 5.85 -8.39 5.73
CA GLN A 73 5.66 -9.36 4.65
C GLN A 73 6.48 -9.00 3.40
N ALA A 74 6.54 -7.72 3.01
CA ALA A 74 7.34 -7.28 1.87
C ALA A 74 8.86 -7.42 2.15
N LYS A 75 9.31 -7.07 3.36
CA LYS A 75 10.72 -7.20 3.76
C LYS A 75 11.17 -8.65 3.83
N GLU A 76 10.32 -9.55 4.30
CA GLU A 76 10.60 -11.00 4.33
C GLU A 76 10.83 -11.59 2.92
N ARG A 77 10.30 -10.93 1.88
CA ARG A 77 10.48 -11.28 0.46
C ARG A 77 11.69 -10.61 -0.19
N GLY A 78 12.43 -9.80 0.57
CA GLY A 78 13.59 -9.06 0.06
C GLY A 78 13.24 -7.80 -0.73
N LEU A 79 11.98 -7.35 -0.70
CA LEU A 79 11.54 -6.15 -1.41
C LEU A 79 11.98 -4.88 -0.68
N SER A 80 12.36 -3.86 -1.45
CA SER A 80 12.47 -2.49 -0.96
C SER A 80 11.08 -1.94 -0.63
N VAL A 81 11.00 -1.08 0.38
CA VAL A 81 9.71 -0.57 0.87
C VAL A 81 9.80 0.95 1.02
N GLY A 82 8.84 1.65 0.42
CA GLY A 82 8.58 3.07 0.63
C GLY A 82 7.20 3.31 1.22
N ILE A 83 7.01 4.49 1.82
CA ILE A 83 5.71 4.95 2.34
C ILE A 83 5.48 6.36 1.82
N VAL A 84 4.25 6.66 1.39
CA VAL A 84 3.80 8.01 1.00
C VAL A 84 2.72 8.45 2.00
N THR A 85 2.90 9.62 2.60
CA THR A 85 2.09 10.20 3.69
C THR A 85 2.04 11.72 3.52
#